data_AF-A0A3D4IS93-F1
#
_entry.id   AF-A0A3D4IS93-F1
#
_cell.length_a   1.000
_cell.length_b   1.000
_cell.length_c   1.000
_cell.angle_alpha   90.00
_cell.angle_beta   90.00
_cell.angle_gamma   90.00
#
_symmetry.space_group_name_H-M   'P 1'
#
loop_
_entity.id
_entity.type
_entity.pdbx_description
1 polymer ?
#
loop_
_entity_poly.entity_id
_entity_poly.type
_entity_poly.pdbx_seq_one_letter_code
_entity_poly.pdbx_strand_id
1 'polypeptide(L)'
;MRKIFYYLMSAMIVAACSDVELSENEAEQDPIATSRKCSSMDVLQANLSADPGLQKRMNAIEDHTFSAIRSGAVARINAQGKIEIPVVVNVLYRSSSENISQTQIQSQIDVLNEDFNKTNADASQIPSLFSGVAADVDIQFVLHAVNRKYSNKRSWNTNDDMKKSSKGGINPTDPSQYMNIWVVNSMGGILGYAQFPGGNPATDGIVVAHRYFGRTGVVSAPFDKGRTATHEVGHYLNLRHIWGDATCGNDFVSDTPVHNTANYGCPSYPHMSTCSGNPTEMTMNYMDY
;
A
#
# COMPACT_ATOMS: atom_id res chain seq x y z
N MET A 1 -5.86 -69.88 69.01
CA MET A 1 -4.68 -68.98 69.00
C MET A 1 -3.96 -69.10 67.67
N ARG A 2 -4.04 -68.08 66.82
CA ARG A 2 -3.00 -67.65 65.86
C ARG A 2 -3.54 -66.44 65.09
N LYS A 3 -2.97 -65.27 65.38
CA LYS A 3 -3.24 -63.99 64.72
C LYS A 3 -2.40 -63.93 63.45
N ILE A 4 -3.02 -63.56 62.33
CA ILE A 4 -2.36 -63.35 61.04
C ILE A 4 -1.97 -61.86 60.96
N PHE A 5 -0.70 -61.59 60.70
CA PHE A 5 -0.14 -60.25 60.50
C PHE A 5 -0.38 -59.79 59.06
N TYR A 6 -0.85 -58.56 58.90
CA TYR A 6 -0.96 -57.86 57.62
C TYR A 6 0.40 -57.26 57.22
N TYR A 7 0.83 -57.50 55.98
CA TYR A 7 1.89 -56.74 55.32
C TYR A 7 1.25 -55.71 54.39
N LEU A 8 1.53 -54.42 54.64
CA LEU A 8 1.27 -53.32 53.70
C LEU A 8 2.52 -53.13 52.85
N MET A 9 2.40 -53.33 51.54
CA MET A 9 3.42 -52.98 50.56
C MET A 9 2.87 -51.85 49.69
N SER A 10 3.48 -50.66 49.82
CA SER A 10 3.14 -49.48 49.03
C SER A 10 3.61 -49.65 47.58
N ALA A 11 2.69 -49.54 46.62
CA ALA A 11 3.01 -49.44 45.20
C ALA A 11 2.93 -47.97 44.77
N MET A 12 4.07 -47.40 44.35
CA MET A 12 4.11 -46.13 43.61
C MET A 12 3.57 -46.36 42.20
N ILE A 13 2.50 -45.66 41.84
CA ILE A 13 2.03 -45.54 40.46
C ILE A 13 2.61 -44.25 39.91
N VAL A 14 3.57 -44.36 38.98
CA VAL A 14 4.03 -43.22 38.18
C VAL A 14 3.09 -43.12 36.98
N ALA A 15 2.16 -42.17 37.04
CA ALA A 15 1.33 -41.80 35.90
C ALA A 15 2.15 -40.87 35.00
N ALA A 16 2.52 -41.34 33.81
CA ALA A 16 3.08 -40.50 32.76
C ALA A 16 1.94 -39.77 32.06
N CYS A 17 1.73 -38.50 32.40
CA CYS A 17 0.97 -37.57 31.57
C CYS A 17 1.94 -36.95 30.57
N SER A 18 1.82 -37.34 29.29
CA SER A 18 2.36 -36.56 28.20
C SER A 18 1.46 -35.34 28.03
N ASP A 19 1.86 -34.21 28.63
CA ASP A 19 1.33 -32.91 28.24
C ASP A 19 1.74 -32.68 26.79
N VAL A 20 0.80 -32.92 25.88
CA VAL A 20 0.91 -32.41 24.52
C VAL A 20 0.64 -30.91 24.64
N GLU A 21 1.69 -30.16 24.97
CA GLU A 21 1.72 -28.73 24.72
C GLU A 21 1.52 -28.54 23.22
N LEU A 22 0.30 -28.18 22.83
CA LEU A 22 0.04 -27.57 21.54
C LEU A 22 0.75 -26.22 21.56
N SER A 23 2.04 -26.20 21.22
CA SER A 23 2.73 -24.95 20.94
C SER A 23 2.06 -24.37 19.70
N GLU A 24 1.22 -23.35 19.87
CA GLU A 24 0.87 -22.47 18.78
C GLU A 24 2.18 -21.94 18.23
N ASN A 25 2.57 -22.45 17.06
CA ASN A 25 3.72 -21.96 16.33
C ASN A 25 3.37 -20.52 15.96
N GLU A 26 3.77 -19.56 16.81
CA GLU A 26 3.75 -18.14 16.50
C GLU A 26 4.48 -18.00 15.16
N ALA A 27 3.70 -17.72 14.11
CA ALA A 27 4.28 -17.56 12.79
C ALA A 27 5.27 -16.41 12.88
N GLU A 28 6.55 -16.69 12.66
CA GLU A 28 7.61 -15.70 12.54
C GLU A 28 7.14 -14.60 11.58
N GLN A 29 6.74 -13.46 12.15
CA GLN A 29 6.25 -12.30 11.39
C GLN A 29 7.46 -11.50 10.94
N ASP A 30 7.42 -11.01 9.70
CA ASP A 30 8.46 -10.12 9.20
C ASP A 30 8.64 -8.91 10.14
N PRO A 31 9.88 -8.46 10.34
CA PRO A 31 10.16 -7.29 11.17
C PRO A 31 9.38 -6.08 10.66
N ILE A 32 8.93 -5.22 11.58
CA ILE A 32 8.27 -3.96 11.25
C ILE A 32 9.21 -3.10 10.42
N ALA A 33 8.74 -2.59 9.29
CA ALA A 33 9.52 -1.70 8.45
C ALA A 33 9.73 -0.35 9.15
N THR A 34 10.97 0.14 9.11
CA THR A 34 11.36 1.44 9.67
C THR A 34 11.54 2.53 8.60
N SER A 35 11.55 2.14 7.33
CA SER A 35 11.64 3.02 6.16
C SER A 35 10.61 2.61 5.12
N ARG A 36 10.09 3.57 4.34
CA ARG A 36 9.19 3.24 3.25
C ARG A 36 9.94 2.48 2.18
N LYS A 37 9.29 1.45 1.63
CA LYS A 37 9.75 0.70 0.47
C LYS A 37 8.56 0.43 -0.43
N CYS A 38 8.50 1.12 -1.56
CA CYS A 38 7.57 0.88 -2.65
C CYS A 38 8.34 0.24 -3.82
N SER A 39 7.68 -0.70 -4.52
CA SER A 39 8.26 -1.44 -5.65
C SER A 39 7.57 -1.12 -6.98
N SER A 40 6.81 -0.02 -7.04
CA SER A 40 6.08 0.41 -8.25
C SER A 40 7.01 0.63 -9.45
N MET A 41 8.22 1.13 -9.21
CA MET A 41 9.21 1.34 -10.27
C MET A 41 9.85 0.04 -10.76
N ASP A 42 10.10 -0.93 -9.87
CA ASP A 42 10.56 -2.26 -10.27
C ASP A 42 9.50 -2.99 -11.12
N VAL A 43 8.24 -2.91 -10.69
CA VAL A 43 7.09 -3.48 -11.40
C VAL A 43 6.90 -2.80 -12.75
N LEU A 44 7.02 -1.46 -12.81
CA LEU A 44 6.99 -0.72 -14.06
C LEU A 44 8.10 -1.19 -15.01
N GLN A 45 9.34 -1.34 -14.52
CA GLN A 45 10.47 -1.80 -15.32
C GLN A 45 10.26 -3.22 -15.84
N ALA A 46 9.72 -4.13 -15.01
CA ALA A 46 9.35 -5.47 -15.44
C ALA A 46 8.26 -5.45 -16.51
N ASN A 47 7.24 -4.61 -16.35
CA ASN A 47 6.15 -4.47 -17.32
C ASN A 47 6.62 -3.88 -18.65
N LEU A 48 7.51 -2.87 -18.64
CA LEU A 48 8.13 -2.30 -19.85
C LEU A 48 8.96 -3.34 -20.59
N SER A 49 9.61 -4.23 -19.86
CA SER A 49 10.41 -5.32 -20.43
C SER A 49 9.54 -6.43 -21.02
N ALA A 50 8.38 -6.69 -20.41
CA ALA A 50 7.44 -7.72 -20.85
C ALA A 50 6.51 -7.28 -21.99
N ASP A 51 6.22 -5.98 -22.10
CA ASP A 51 5.32 -5.41 -23.12
C ASP A 51 6.01 -4.25 -23.89
N PRO A 52 6.53 -4.52 -25.10
CA PRO A 52 7.17 -3.49 -25.94
C PRO A 52 6.25 -2.32 -26.34
N GLY A 53 4.93 -2.48 -26.24
CA GLY A 53 3.95 -1.45 -26.53
C GLY A 53 3.66 -0.53 -25.34
N LEU A 54 4.07 -0.89 -24.12
CA LEU A 54 3.73 -0.15 -22.90
C LEU A 54 4.28 1.27 -22.93
N GLN A 55 5.54 1.47 -23.29
CA GLN A 55 6.14 2.80 -23.35
C GLN A 55 5.36 3.74 -24.27
N LYS A 56 4.89 3.23 -25.42
CA LYS A 56 4.08 4.01 -26.35
C LYS A 56 2.73 4.41 -25.74
N ARG A 57 2.08 3.50 -25.00
CA ARG A 57 0.81 3.79 -24.32
C ARG A 57 0.99 4.81 -23.21
N MET A 58 2.06 4.70 -22.41
CA MET A 58 2.39 5.68 -21.38
C MET A 58 2.65 7.06 -21.98
N ASN A 59 3.45 7.15 -23.05
CA ASN A 59 3.68 8.44 -23.74
C ASN A 59 2.37 9.06 -24.25
N ALA A 60 1.45 8.24 -24.78
CA ALA A 60 0.15 8.73 -25.21
C ALA A 60 -0.72 9.26 -24.04
N ILE A 61 -0.58 8.69 -22.85
CA ILE A 61 -1.24 9.17 -21.61
C ILE A 61 -0.64 10.52 -21.19
N GLU A 62 0.69 10.69 -21.25
CA GLU A 62 1.34 11.98 -20.99
C GLU A 62 0.89 13.05 -22.00
N ASP A 63 0.93 12.74 -23.30
CA ASP A 63 0.50 13.66 -24.36
C ASP A 63 -0.97 14.09 -24.19
N HIS A 64 -1.83 13.14 -23.81
CA HIS A 64 -3.23 13.43 -23.48
C HIS A 64 -3.35 14.37 -22.28
N THR A 65 -2.60 14.11 -21.21
CA THR A 65 -2.60 14.92 -19.98
C THR A 65 -2.15 16.36 -20.25
N PHE A 66 -1.03 16.56 -20.96
CA PHE A 66 -0.57 17.89 -21.36
C PHE A 66 -1.59 18.62 -22.23
N SER A 67 -2.24 17.90 -23.15
CA SER A 67 -3.29 18.47 -24.01
C SER A 67 -4.53 18.87 -23.20
N ALA A 68 -4.94 18.06 -22.22
CA ALA A 68 -6.07 18.34 -21.35
C ALA A 68 -5.82 19.56 -20.45
N ILE A 69 -4.62 19.69 -19.89
CA ILE A 69 -4.20 20.86 -19.09
C ILE A 69 -4.21 22.12 -19.96
N ARG A 70 -3.56 22.08 -21.14
CA ARG A 70 -3.46 23.24 -22.03
C ARG A 70 -4.82 23.71 -22.58
N SER A 71 -5.73 22.78 -22.83
CA SER A 71 -7.08 23.09 -23.33
C SER A 71 -8.05 23.54 -22.24
N GLY A 72 -7.66 23.48 -20.96
CA GLY A 72 -8.54 23.74 -19.83
C GLY A 72 -9.66 22.70 -19.66
N ALA A 73 -9.51 21.50 -20.26
CA ALA A 73 -10.48 20.42 -20.12
C ALA A 73 -10.57 19.92 -18.67
N VAL A 74 -9.45 19.94 -17.93
CA VAL A 74 -9.39 19.56 -16.51
C VAL A 74 -10.35 20.41 -15.66
N ALA A 75 -10.43 21.72 -15.92
CA ALA A 75 -11.35 22.62 -15.21
C ALA A 75 -12.83 22.31 -15.48
N ARG A 76 -13.15 21.59 -16.56
CA ARG A 76 -14.54 21.20 -16.91
C ARG A 76 -14.99 19.93 -16.22
N ILE A 77 -14.06 19.01 -15.91
CA ILE A 77 -14.37 17.73 -15.25
C ILE A 77 -14.84 18.00 -13.81
N ASN A 78 -14.14 18.88 -13.07
CA ASN A 78 -14.56 19.26 -11.70
C ASN A 78 -15.90 20.01 -11.67
N ALA A 79 -16.32 20.63 -12.79
CA ALA A 79 -17.62 21.29 -12.90
C ALA A 79 -18.79 20.31 -13.10
N GLN A 80 -18.52 19.05 -13.42
CA GLN A 80 -19.52 18.01 -13.75
C GLN A 80 -19.84 17.09 -12.56
N GLY A 81 -19.16 17.29 -11.42
CA GLY A 81 -19.34 16.53 -10.19
C GLY A 81 -18.06 15.79 -9.78
N LYS A 82 -18.09 15.27 -8.54
CA LYS A 82 -17.00 14.52 -7.93
C LYS A 82 -16.70 13.24 -8.70
N ILE A 83 -15.43 12.93 -8.96
CA ILE A 83 -15.03 11.67 -9.60
C ILE A 83 -15.19 10.55 -8.58
N GLU A 84 -16.11 9.62 -8.81
CA GLU A 84 -16.26 8.44 -7.96
C GLU A 84 -15.46 7.25 -8.51
N ILE A 85 -14.62 6.65 -7.66
CA ILE A 85 -13.83 5.45 -7.95
C ILE A 85 -14.38 4.31 -7.07
N PRO A 86 -15.13 3.36 -7.65
CA PRO A 86 -15.52 2.13 -6.97
C PRO A 86 -14.29 1.26 -6.66
N VAL A 87 -14.18 0.79 -5.41
CA VAL A 87 -13.02 0.03 -4.93
C VAL A 87 -13.42 -1.40 -4.56
N VAL A 88 -12.66 -2.38 -5.05
CA VAL A 88 -12.73 -3.77 -4.60
C VAL A 88 -11.47 -4.12 -3.81
N VAL A 89 -11.64 -4.55 -2.56
CA VAL A 89 -10.52 -4.95 -1.69
C VAL A 89 -10.43 -6.47 -1.63
N ASN A 90 -9.30 -7.01 -2.09
CA ASN A 90 -8.99 -8.43 -2.18
C ASN A 90 -8.01 -8.83 -1.06
N VAL A 91 -8.51 -9.38 0.04
CA VAL A 91 -7.71 -9.80 1.20
C VAL A 91 -7.24 -11.25 1.04
N LEU A 92 -5.92 -11.43 0.98
CA LEU A 92 -5.25 -12.73 1.00
C LEU A 92 -4.60 -12.95 2.37
N TYR A 93 -5.09 -13.95 3.10
CA TYR A 93 -4.70 -14.17 4.50
C TYR A 93 -4.30 -15.63 4.76
N ARG A 94 -3.36 -15.84 5.68
CA ARG A 94 -2.97 -17.16 6.19
C ARG A 94 -3.34 -17.35 7.66
N SER A 95 -3.43 -16.26 8.42
CA SER A 95 -3.79 -16.24 9.84
C SER A 95 -4.96 -15.30 10.10
N SER A 96 -5.51 -15.34 11.33
CA SER A 96 -6.62 -14.46 11.73
C SER A 96 -6.21 -12.98 11.74
N SER A 97 -4.98 -12.65 12.12
CA SER A 97 -4.49 -11.26 12.11
C SER A 97 -4.32 -10.71 10.69
N GLU A 98 -3.96 -11.56 9.73
CA GLU A 98 -3.85 -11.19 8.31
C GLU A 98 -5.23 -11.03 7.64
N ASN A 99 -6.28 -11.65 8.20
CA ASN A 99 -7.65 -11.49 7.74
C ASN A 99 -8.28 -10.20 8.29
N ILE A 100 -7.74 -9.05 7.88
CA ILE A 100 -8.02 -7.74 8.47
C ILE A 100 -9.51 -7.40 8.55
N SER A 101 -9.92 -6.73 9.62
CA SER A 101 -11.33 -6.43 9.89
C SER A 101 -11.96 -5.52 8.83
N GLN A 102 -13.29 -5.55 8.72
CA GLN A 102 -14.04 -4.59 7.90
C GLN A 102 -13.77 -3.14 8.32
N THR A 103 -13.63 -2.89 9.63
CA THR A 103 -13.31 -1.56 10.18
C THR A 103 -11.95 -1.07 9.71
N GLN A 104 -10.93 -1.94 9.66
CA GLN A 104 -9.62 -1.58 9.14
C GLN A 104 -9.69 -1.23 7.64
N ILE A 105 -10.43 -2.02 6.85
CA ILE A 105 -10.64 -1.73 5.43
C ILE A 105 -11.34 -0.40 5.24
N GLN A 106 -12.45 -0.16 5.94
CA GLN A 106 -13.19 1.10 5.85
C GLN A 106 -12.30 2.28 6.25
N SER A 107 -11.48 2.13 7.30
CA SER A 107 -10.56 3.20 7.71
C SER A 107 -9.56 3.59 6.63
N GLN A 108 -9.19 2.66 5.72
CA GLN A 108 -8.32 3.01 4.59
C GLN A 108 -9.09 3.80 3.54
N ILE A 109 -10.34 3.43 3.26
CA ILE A 109 -11.21 4.16 2.32
C ILE A 109 -11.45 5.57 2.84
N ASP A 110 -11.64 5.74 4.15
CA ASP A 110 -11.76 7.04 4.79
C ASP A 110 -10.48 7.87 4.62
N VAL A 111 -9.29 7.27 4.84
CA VAL A 111 -7.99 7.96 4.63
C VAL A 111 -7.81 8.38 3.17
N LEU A 112 -8.15 7.53 2.20
CA LEU A 112 -8.08 7.91 0.78
C LEU A 112 -9.00 9.10 0.49
N ASN A 113 -10.23 9.09 1.00
CA ASN A 113 -11.15 10.22 0.86
C ASN A 113 -10.64 11.48 1.58
N GLU A 114 -9.95 11.34 2.72
CA GLU A 114 -9.37 12.49 3.42
C GLU A 114 -8.22 13.12 2.63
N ASP A 115 -7.24 12.30 2.24
CA ASP A 115 -6.01 12.74 1.59
C ASP A 115 -6.26 13.29 0.18
N PHE A 116 -7.13 12.66 -0.61
CA PHE A 116 -7.46 13.10 -1.98
C PHE A 116 -8.43 14.29 -2.02
N ASN A 117 -9.02 14.68 -0.89
CA ASN A 117 -9.87 15.87 -0.81
C ASN A 117 -9.34 16.95 0.14
N LYS A 118 -8.08 16.82 0.59
CA LYS A 118 -7.43 17.76 1.52
C LYS A 118 -8.25 18.02 2.80
N THR A 119 -8.96 17.00 3.27
CA THR A 119 -9.73 17.03 4.53
C THR A 119 -9.03 16.30 5.67
N ASN A 120 -7.85 15.73 5.41
CA ASN A 120 -6.94 15.17 6.40
C ASN A 120 -6.50 16.25 7.41
N ALA A 121 -6.56 15.93 8.71
CA ALA A 121 -6.30 16.89 9.79
C ALA A 121 -4.86 17.45 9.79
N ASP A 122 -3.90 16.64 9.34
CA ASP A 122 -2.49 17.01 9.21
C ASP A 122 -2.21 17.92 8.01
N ALA A 123 -3.19 18.22 7.14
CA ALA A 123 -3.06 19.27 6.12
C ALA A 123 -2.74 20.65 6.72
N SER A 124 -3.08 20.87 8.00
CA SER A 124 -2.70 22.05 8.78
C SER A 124 -1.19 22.17 9.04
N GLN A 125 -0.43 21.08 8.85
CA GLN A 125 1.02 21.03 9.05
C GLN A 125 1.81 21.36 7.77
N ILE A 126 1.14 21.56 6.64
CA ILE A 126 1.79 21.92 5.38
C ILE A 126 2.50 23.27 5.56
N PRO A 127 3.82 23.36 5.29
CA PRO A 127 4.54 24.62 5.40
C PRO A 127 3.92 25.71 4.52
N SER A 128 3.99 26.97 4.97
CA SER A 128 3.40 28.10 4.26
C SER A 128 3.86 28.23 2.81
N LEU A 129 5.12 27.86 2.53
CA LEU A 129 5.70 27.82 1.18
C LEU A 129 4.89 26.95 0.20
N PHE A 130 4.33 25.83 0.66
CA PHE A 130 3.61 24.86 -0.17
C PHE A 130 2.09 24.93 -0.02
N SER A 131 1.58 25.76 0.89
CA SER A 131 0.13 25.89 1.15
C SER A 131 -0.68 26.29 -0.09
N GLY A 132 -0.08 27.03 -1.04
CA GLY A 132 -0.72 27.47 -2.27
C GLY A 132 -0.80 26.41 -3.37
N VAL A 133 -0.07 25.30 -3.24
CA VAL A 133 -0.05 24.19 -4.23
C VAL A 133 -0.63 22.89 -3.65
N ALA A 134 -1.06 22.90 -2.38
CA ALA A 134 -1.77 21.78 -1.78
C ALA A 134 -3.18 21.64 -2.39
N ALA A 135 -3.45 20.51 -3.03
CA ALA A 135 -4.64 20.30 -3.85
C ALA A 135 -5.77 19.54 -3.12
N ASP A 136 -7.01 19.95 -3.36
CA ASP A 136 -8.20 19.11 -3.28
C ASP A 136 -8.43 18.54 -4.68
N VAL A 137 -8.33 17.21 -4.82
CA VAL A 137 -8.41 16.53 -6.12
C VAL A 137 -9.86 16.23 -6.49
N ASP A 138 -10.80 16.34 -5.54
CA ASP A 138 -12.23 16.02 -5.70
C ASP A 138 -12.49 14.60 -6.25
N ILE A 139 -11.81 13.62 -5.65
CA ILE A 139 -12.01 12.18 -5.92
C ILE A 139 -12.66 11.51 -4.71
N GLN A 140 -13.70 10.72 -4.94
CA GLN A 140 -14.35 9.89 -3.92
C GLN A 140 -14.07 8.41 -4.15
N PHE A 141 -13.47 7.75 -3.17
CA PHE A 141 -13.33 6.30 -3.16
C PHE A 141 -14.51 5.68 -2.43
N VAL A 142 -15.20 4.74 -3.09
CA VAL A 142 -16.37 4.06 -2.53
C VAL A 142 -16.12 2.57 -2.47
N LEU A 143 -16.18 1.99 -1.27
CA LEU A 143 -16.00 0.55 -1.10
C LEU A 143 -17.17 -0.19 -1.75
N HIS A 144 -16.89 -0.92 -2.83
CA HIS A 144 -17.88 -1.70 -3.55
C HIS A 144 -17.99 -3.13 -3.01
N ALA A 145 -16.85 -3.81 -2.87
CA ALA A 145 -16.83 -5.19 -2.39
C ALA A 145 -15.54 -5.52 -1.64
N VAL A 146 -15.62 -6.54 -0.78
CA VAL A 146 -14.47 -7.14 -0.12
C VAL A 146 -14.44 -8.63 -0.44
N ASN A 147 -13.41 -9.07 -1.16
CA ASN A 147 -13.13 -10.48 -1.41
C ASN A 147 -12.11 -10.96 -0.40
N ARG A 148 -12.30 -12.17 0.14
CA ARG A 148 -11.37 -12.76 1.12
C ARG A 148 -11.01 -14.16 0.70
N LYS A 149 -9.73 -14.51 0.72
CA LYS A 149 -9.25 -15.85 0.38
C LYS A 149 -8.11 -16.28 1.28
N TYR A 150 -8.24 -17.48 1.84
CA TYR A 150 -7.13 -18.14 2.52
C TYR A 150 -6.02 -18.49 1.52
N SER A 151 -4.77 -18.19 1.87
CA SER A 151 -3.58 -18.59 1.15
C SER A 151 -2.57 -19.19 2.11
N ASN A 152 -1.95 -20.31 1.73
CA ASN A 152 -0.89 -20.93 2.53
C ASN A 152 0.48 -20.26 2.35
N LYS A 153 0.59 -19.25 1.48
CA LYS A 153 1.84 -18.49 1.27
C LYS A 153 2.16 -17.63 2.49
N ARG A 154 3.40 -17.73 2.98
CA ARG A 154 3.92 -16.93 4.11
C ARG A 154 4.34 -15.52 3.71
N SER A 155 4.70 -15.34 2.46
CA SER A 155 5.09 -14.06 1.87
C SER A 155 4.80 -14.09 0.37
N TRP A 156 4.69 -12.91 -0.23
CA TRP A 156 4.49 -12.71 -1.65
C TRP A 156 5.64 -11.90 -2.25
N ASN A 157 5.90 -12.10 -3.54
CA ASN A 157 6.83 -11.29 -4.30
C ASN A 157 6.06 -10.22 -5.09
N THR A 158 6.73 -9.19 -5.59
CA THR A 158 6.14 -8.13 -6.42
C THR A 158 5.99 -8.55 -7.90
N ASN A 159 5.57 -9.80 -8.14
CA ASN A 159 5.44 -10.42 -9.46
C ASN A 159 3.98 -10.69 -9.88
N ASP A 160 3.03 -10.04 -9.20
CA ASP A 160 1.58 -10.15 -9.42
C ASP A 160 0.96 -11.54 -9.21
N ASP A 161 1.63 -12.48 -8.54
CA ASP A 161 1.05 -13.80 -8.21
C ASP A 161 -0.22 -13.67 -7.34
N MET A 162 -0.29 -12.67 -6.46
CA MET A 162 -1.47 -12.37 -5.62
C MET A 162 -2.66 -11.89 -6.44
N LYS A 163 -2.43 -11.39 -7.65
CA LYS A 163 -3.47 -10.94 -8.58
C LYS A 163 -3.99 -12.08 -9.47
N LYS A 164 -3.54 -13.33 -9.25
CA LYS A 164 -3.83 -14.49 -10.12
C LYS A 164 -4.35 -15.67 -9.30
N SER A 165 -5.60 -16.07 -9.56
CA SER A 165 -6.23 -17.21 -8.87
C SER A 165 -5.46 -18.52 -9.07
N SER A 166 -4.87 -18.72 -10.25
CA SER A 166 -4.01 -19.85 -10.60
C SER A 166 -2.69 -19.90 -9.83
N LYS A 167 -2.30 -18.82 -9.15
CA LYS A 167 -1.08 -18.69 -8.33
C LYS A 167 -1.39 -18.53 -6.83
N GLY A 168 -2.63 -18.87 -6.44
CA GLY A 168 -3.12 -18.78 -5.06
C GLY A 168 -3.75 -17.43 -4.71
N GLY A 169 -3.70 -16.45 -5.62
CA GLY A 169 -4.25 -15.10 -5.44
C GLY A 169 -5.74 -14.97 -5.73
N ILE A 170 -6.18 -13.75 -6.01
CA ILE A 170 -7.54 -13.39 -6.46
C ILE A 170 -7.39 -12.60 -7.76
N ASN A 171 -8.11 -12.99 -8.83
CA ASN A 171 -8.14 -12.23 -10.09
C ASN A 171 -8.79 -10.85 -9.87
N PRO A 172 -8.42 -9.80 -10.62
CA PRO A 172 -9.11 -8.52 -10.53
C PRO A 172 -10.60 -8.66 -10.82
N THR A 173 -11.41 -7.92 -10.08
CA THR A 173 -12.83 -7.72 -10.37
C THR A 173 -12.95 -6.56 -11.34
N ASP A 174 -13.31 -6.86 -12.60
CA ASP A 174 -13.50 -5.91 -13.72
C ASP A 174 -12.67 -4.61 -13.60
N PRO A 175 -11.38 -4.63 -13.97
CA PRO A 175 -10.48 -3.49 -13.84
C PRO A 175 -10.88 -2.29 -14.70
N SER A 176 -11.87 -2.44 -15.60
CA SER A 176 -12.43 -1.30 -16.36
C SER A 176 -13.47 -0.50 -15.58
N GLN A 177 -13.96 -1.02 -14.45
CA GLN A 177 -15.02 -0.41 -13.64
C GLN A 177 -14.61 -0.23 -12.17
N TYR A 178 -13.68 -1.04 -11.66
CA TYR A 178 -13.26 -1.02 -10.26
C TYR A 178 -11.76 -0.88 -10.12
N MET A 179 -11.35 0.01 -9.21
CA MET A 179 -9.99 -0.02 -8.68
C MET A 179 -9.83 -1.24 -7.79
N ASN A 180 -8.89 -2.12 -8.12
CA ASN A 180 -8.61 -3.31 -7.35
C ASN A 180 -7.45 -3.05 -6.37
N ILE A 181 -7.67 -3.37 -5.10
CA ILE A 181 -6.64 -3.28 -4.06
C ILE A 181 -6.44 -4.67 -3.48
N TRP A 182 -5.23 -5.22 -3.54
CA TRP A 182 -4.90 -6.46 -2.84
C TRP A 182 -4.24 -6.15 -1.50
N VAL A 183 -4.75 -6.79 -0.45
CA VAL A 183 -4.12 -6.76 0.87
C VAL A 183 -3.52 -8.13 1.12
N VAL A 184 -2.20 -8.18 1.28
CA VAL A 184 -1.44 -9.43 1.47
C VAL A 184 -0.76 -9.46 2.84
N ASN A 185 -0.26 -10.62 3.26
CA ASN A 185 0.42 -10.74 4.54
C ASN A 185 1.76 -9.99 4.58
N SER A 186 2.74 -10.41 3.79
CA SER A 186 4.03 -9.73 3.68
C SER A 186 4.58 -9.78 2.26
N MET A 187 5.46 -8.83 1.97
CA MET A 187 6.25 -8.75 0.74
C MET A 187 7.75 -8.53 1.03
N GLY A 188 8.27 -9.10 2.12
CA GLY A 188 9.71 -9.05 2.42
C GLY A 188 10.23 -7.64 2.73
N GLY A 189 9.44 -6.85 3.47
CA GLY A 189 9.77 -5.46 3.83
C GLY A 189 9.29 -4.41 2.82
N ILE A 190 8.72 -4.80 1.68
CA ILE A 190 8.00 -3.90 0.78
C ILE A 190 6.63 -3.60 1.37
N LEU A 191 6.28 -2.31 1.48
CA LEU A 191 5.00 -1.90 2.07
C LEU A 191 3.85 -2.03 1.07
N GLY A 192 4.11 -1.63 -0.17
CA GLY A 192 3.14 -1.60 -1.24
C GLY A 192 3.79 -1.49 -2.62
N TYR A 193 2.97 -1.68 -3.65
CA TYR A 193 3.30 -1.31 -5.01
C TYR A 193 2.01 -1.08 -5.82
N ALA A 194 2.14 -0.36 -6.92
CA ALA A 194 1.10 -0.11 -7.90
C ALA A 194 1.52 -0.60 -9.28
N GLN A 195 0.54 -0.84 -10.13
CA GLN A 195 0.74 -0.83 -11.58
C GLN A 195 0.43 0.56 -12.13
N PHE A 196 1.36 1.14 -12.89
CA PHE A 196 1.12 2.40 -13.61
C PHE A 196 0.08 2.24 -14.75
N PRO A 197 -0.63 3.32 -15.11
CA PRO A 197 -1.53 3.34 -16.24
C PRO A 197 -0.92 2.86 -17.56
N GLY A 198 -1.76 2.27 -18.40
CA GLY A 198 -1.35 1.65 -19.66
C GLY A 198 -0.80 0.23 -19.51
N GLY A 199 -0.62 -0.28 -18.28
CA GLY A 199 -0.25 -1.67 -17.99
C GLY A 199 -1.31 -2.70 -18.40
N ASN A 200 -1.07 -3.97 -18.05
CA ASN A 200 -2.00 -5.06 -18.36
C ASN A 200 -3.24 -4.99 -17.45
N PRO A 201 -4.47 -4.93 -17.99
CA PRO A 201 -5.69 -4.92 -17.18
C PRO A 201 -5.79 -6.11 -16.19
N ALA A 202 -5.24 -7.28 -16.55
CA ALA A 202 -5.29 -8.47 -15.69
C ALA A 202 -4.50 -8.34 -14.37
N THR A 203 -3.68 -7.30 -14.23
CA THR A 203 -2.87 -7.01 -13.04
C THR A 203 -3.03 -5.56 -12.56
N ASP A 204 -4.04 -4.85 -13.07
CA ASP A 204 -4.26 -3.44 -12.75
C ASP A 204 -4.73 -3.21 -11.31
N GLY A 205 -4.22 -2.13 -10.69
CA GLY A 205 -4.47 -1.76 -9.30
C GLY A 205 -3.24 -1.82 -8.40
N ILE A 206 -3.46 -1.77 -7.08
CA ILE A 206 -2.40 -1.65 -6.07
C ILE A 206 -2.36 -2.85 -5.12
N VAL A 207 -1.21 -3.09 -4.50
CA VAL A 207 -1.02 -4.10 -3.46
C VAL A 207 -0.42 -3.45 -2.24
N VAL A 208 -0.93 -3.79 -1.05
CA VAL A 208 -0.43 -3.28 0.23
C VAL A 208 -0.31 -4.43 1.23
N ALA A 209 0.78 -4.48 1.99
CA ALA A 209 0.89 -5.43 3.09
C ALA A 209 -0.04 -5.03 4.26
N HIS A 210 -0.70 -6.01 4.88
CA HIS A 210 -1.83 -5.81 5.79
C HIS A 210 -1.51 -4.92 7.01
N ARG A 211 -0.27 -4.92 7.49
CA ARG A 211 0.20 -4.07 8.60
C ARG A 211 0.32 -2.59 8.24
N TYR A 212 0.19 -2.24 6.97
CA TYR A 212 0.32 -0.88 6.45
C TYR A 212 -0.92 -0.43 5.67
N PHE A 213 -2.04 -1.13 5.84
CA PHE A 213 -3.32 -0.84 5.20
C PHE A 213 -4.37 -0.42 6.25
N GLY A 214 -4.89 0.79 6.13
CA GLY A 214 -5.79 1.42 7.08
C GLY A 214 -5.07 2.25 8.15
N ARG A 215 -5.85 2.75 9.11
CA ARG A 215 -5.35 3.53 10.27
C ARG A 215 -5.82 3.00 11.63
N THR A 216 -6.40 1.80 11.64
CA THR A 216 -6.88 1.10 12.83
C THR A 216 -6.72 -0.41 12.62
N GLY A 217 -6.91 -1.22 13.66
CA GLY A 217 -6.72 -2.66 13.60
C GLY A 217 -5.26 -3.06 13.79
N VAL A 218 -4.75 -3.95 12.94
CA VAL A 218 -3.40 -4.56 13.09
C VAL A 218 -2.28 -3.76 12.42
N VAL A 219 -2.51 -2.47 12.19
CA VAL A 219 -1.54 -1.59 11.57
C VAL A 219 -0.28 -1.42 12.43
N SER A 220 0.85 -1.14 11.81
CA SER A 220 2.16 -1.04 12.48
C SER A 220 2.84 0.29 12.17
N ALA A 221 3.18 1.01 13.25
CA ALA A 221 3.95 2.25 13.16
C ALA A 221 5.36 1.99 12.59
N PRO A 222 5.97 2.94 11.87
CA PRO A 222 5.51 4.31 11.62
C PRO A 222 4.51 4.44 10.45
N PHE A 223 4.17 3.35 9.76
CA PHE A 223 3.30 3.35 8.59
C PHE A 223 1.86 2.92 8.94
N ASP A 224 1.31 3.51 10.01
CA ASP A 224 0.02 3.14 10.61
C ASP A 224 -1.11 4.14 10.32
N LYS A 225 -0.88 5.07 9.39
CA LYS A 225 -1.82 6.16 9.06
C LYS A 225 -2.53 5.98 7.72
N GLY A 226 -2.33 4.86 7.03
CA GLY A 226 -2.95 4.55 5.73
C GLY A 226 -2.28 5.19 4.50
N ARG A 227 -1.13 5.86 4.69
CA ARG A 227 -0.44 6.62 3.62
C ARG A 227 0.41 5.77 2.69
N THR A 228 0.56 4.48 2.99
CA THR A 228 1.06 3.52 2.01
C THR A 228 0.08 3.41 0.86
N ALA A 229 -1.21 3.19 1.12
CA ALA A 229 -2.19 3.11 0.06
C ALA A 229 -2.35 4.45 -0.68
N THR A 230 -2.36 5.60 0.02
CA THR A 230 -2.40 6.93 -0.64
C THR A 230 -1.28 7.09 -1.67
N HIS A 231 -0.06 6.72 -1.29
CA HIS A 231 1.12 6.73 -2.17
C HIS A 231 0.94 5.80 -3.39
N GLU A 232 0.54 4.54 -3.16
CA GLU A 232 0.33 3.60 -4.27
C GLU A 232 -0.83 4.01 -5.19
N VAL A 233 -1.89 4.63 -4.65
CA VAL A 233 -2.98 5.19 -5.46
C VAL A 233 -2.47 6.38 -6.29
N GLY A 234 -1.52 7.17 -5.77
CA GLY A 234 -0.82 8.19 -6.56
C GLY A 234 -0.18 7.59 -7.81
N HIS A 235 0.60 6.51 -7.67
CA HIS A 235 1.17 5.79 -8.82
C HIS A 235 0.11 5.19 -9.76
N TYR A 236 -0.95 4.61 -9.19
CA TYR A 236 -2.09 4.12 -9.97
C TYR A 236 -2.73 5.24 -10.82
N LEU A 237 -2.74 6.47 -10.31
CA LEU A 237 -3.20 7.68 -10.99
C LEU A 237 -2.07 8.44 -11.72
N ASN A 238 -1.02 7.72 -12.13
CA ASN A 238 0.10 8.19 -12.95
C ASN A 238 1.11 9.13 -12.28
N LEU A 239 1.05 9.35 -10.96
CA LEU A 239 2.07 10.14 -10.27
C LEU A 239 3.38 9.34 -10.13
N ARG A 240 4.51 10.02 -10.29
CA ARG A 240 5.84 9.44 -10.03
C ARG A 240 6.31 9.82 -8.64
N HIS A 241 7.35 9.15 -8.18
CA HIS A 241 8.09 9.62 -7.01
C HIS A 241 8.59 11.04 -7.25
N ILE A 242 8.52 11.90 -6.22
CA ILE A 242 8.77 13.34 -6.35
C ILE A 242 10.22 13.67 -6.73
N TRP A 243 11.18 12.78 -6.47
CA TRP A 243 12.57 12.91 -6.91
C TRP A 243 12.83 12.38 -8.33
N GLY A 244 11.80 11.84 -8.99
CA GLY A 244 11.87 11.34 -10.37
C GLY A 244 12.74 10.10 -10.57
N ASP A 245 12.99 9.32 -9.50
CA ASP A 245 13.78 8.07 -9.54
C ASP A 245 15.20 8.23 -10.08
N ALA A 246 15.75 9.45 -10.03
CA ALA A 246 17.10 9.81 -10.40
C ALA A 246 17.60 11.00 -9.56
N THR A 247 18.92 11.19 -9.44
CA THR A 247 19.44 12.39 -8.77
C THR A 247 19.07 13.63 -9.57
N CYS A 248 18.33 14.54 -8.94
CA CYS A 248 17.77 15.73 -9.59
C CYS A 248 16.90 15.37 -10.80
N GLY A 249 16.11 14.29 -10.67
CA GLY A 249 15.16 13.83 -11.65
C GLY A 249 13.93 14.74 -11.77
N ASN A 250 12.96 14.29 -12.54
CA ASN A 250 11.71 15.00 -12.78
C ASN A 250 10.54 14.02 -12.68
N ASP A 251 9.52 14.40 -11.92
CA ASP A 251 8.27 13.65 -11.72
C ASP A 251 7.16 14.06 -12.72
N PHE A 252 7.47 15.00 -13.63
CA PHE A 252 6.60 15.64 -14.62
C PHE A 252 5.55 16.59 -14.04
N VAL A 253 5.74 17.02 -12.79
CA VAL A 253 4.86 17.96 -12.10
C VAL A 253 5.62 19.26 -11.86
N SER A 254 5.06 20.40 -12.26
CA SER A 254 5.81 21.67 -12.28
C SER A 254 5.87 22.39 -10.94
N ASP A 255 4.95 22.07 -10.02
CA ASP A 255 4.84 22.70 -8.70
C ASP A 255 5.44 21.83 -7.57
N THR A 256 5.96 20.65 -7.90
CA THR A 256 6.87 19.88 -7.05
C THR A 256 8.30 20.38 -7.26
N PRO A 257 8.98 20.86 -6.20
CA PRO A 257 10.39 21.25 -6.30
C PRO A 257 11.26 20.03 -6.65
N VAL A 258 12.41 20.27 -7.29
CA VAL A 258 13.33 19.19 -7.66
C VAL A 258 14.02 18.63 -6.40
N HIS A 259 13.83 17.34 -6.12
CA HIS A 259 14.51 16.64 -5.04
C HIS A 259 15.80 15.97 -5.54
N ASN A 260 16.83 15.89 -4.70
CA ASN A 260 18.06 15.16 -5.08
C ASN A 260 17.95 13.64 -4.85
N THR A 261 17.04 13.19 -4.00
CA THR A 261 16.77 11.77 -3.68
C THR A 261 15.45 11.66 -2.91
N ALA A 262 14.98 10.43 -2.69
CA ALA A 262 13.95 10.13 -1.69
C ALA A 262 14.38 10.54 -0.28
N ASN A 263 13.44 11.10 0.48
CA ASN A 263 13.60 11.35 1.91
C ASN A 263 13.06 10.17 2.72
N TYR A 264 13.41 10.09 4.01
CA TYR A 264 12.91 9.05 4.89
C TYR A 264 12.62 9.59 6.28
N GLY A 265 11.64 9.00 6.96
CA GLY A 265 11.28 9.35 8.33
C GLY A 265 10.50 10.66 8.37
N CYS A 266 10.94 11.61 9.20
CA CYS A 266 10.32 12.93 9.28
C CYS A 266 11.41 14.01 9.24
N PRO A 267 11.89 14.39 8.04
CA PRO A 267 12.92 15.42 7.88
C PRO A 267 12.48 16.76 8.50
N SER A 268 13.41 17.46 9.14
CA SER A 268 13.15 18.82 9.63
C SER A 268 12.93 19.79 8.48
N TYR A 269 11.91 20.63 8.58
CA TYR A 269 11.68 21.71 7.63
C TYR A 269 12.47 22.99 8.00
N PRO A 270 13.08 23.70 7.03
CA PRO A 270 13.21 23.35 5.62
C PRO A 270 14.28 22.27 5.38
N HIS A 271 14.01 21.34 4.46
CA HIS A 271 15.00 20.43 3.92
C HIS A 271 15.44 20.95 2.54
N MET A 272 16.74 21.07 2.29
CA MET A 272 17.26 21.71 1.09
C MET A 272 17.85 20.68 0.14
N SER A 273 17.37 20.68 -1.10
CA SER A 273 17.90 19.84 -2.17
C SER A 273 19.32 20.29 -2.54
N THR A 274 20.17 19.35 -2.91
CA THR A 274 21.50 19.64 -3.47
C THR A 274 21.48 19.95 -4.96
N CYS A 275 20.30 19.96 -5.59
CA CYS A 275 20.13 20.26 -7.01
C CYS A 275 20.32 21.75 -7.31
N SER A 276 20.48 22.08 -8.60
CA SER A 276 20.68 23.47 -9.04
C SER A 276 19.57 24.39 -8.50
N GLY A 277 19.97 25.52 -7.91
CA GLY A 277 19.07 26.47 -7.27
C GLY A 277 18.75 26.16 -5.80
N ASN A 278 19.21 25.02 -5.27
CA ASN A 278 18.96 24.54 -3.91
C ASN A 278 17.49 24.73 -3.47
N PRO A 279 16.51 24.15 -4.19
CA PRO A 279 15.11 24.31 -3.82
C PRO A 279 14.84 23.69 -2.43
N THR A 280 13.88 24.26 -1.70
CA THR A 280 13.33 23.60 -0.52
C THR A 280 12.51 22.39 -0.97
N GLU A 281 12.84 21.21 -0.48
CA GLU A 281 12.14 19.97 -0.81
C GLU A 281 10.77 19.90 -0.12
N MET A 282 9.79 19.37 -0.85
CA MET A 282 8.43 19.12 -0.36
C MET A 282 8.37 17.71 0.27
N THR A 283 9.15 17.48 1.33
CA THR A 283 9.33 16.17 1.97
C THR A 283 8.07 15.57 2.59
N MET A 284 7.00 16.37 2.73
CA MET A 284 5.69 15.95 3.21
C MET A 284 4.73 15.50 2.10
N ASN A 285 5.16 15.54 0.84
CA ASN A 285 4.34 15.08 -0.27
C ASN A 285 4.12 13.56 -0.18
N TYR A 286 2.92 13.09 -0.50
CA TYR A 286 2.60 11.66 -0.45
C TYR A 286 3.47 10.80 -1.35
N MET A 287 4.09 11.38 -2.39
CA MET A 287 4.98 10.69 -3.33
C MET A 287 6.46 10.70 -2.93
N ASP A 288 6.79 11.21 -1.73
CA ASP A 288 8.09 10.98 -1.06
C ASP A 288 8.02 9.74 -0.13
N TYR A 289 9.10 9.42 0.58
CA TYR A 289 9.24 8.19 1.38
C TYR A 289 9.13 8.35 2.90
#